data_AF-A0A4R9FRZ3-F1
#
_entry.id   AF-A0A4R9FRZ3-F1
#
_cell.length_a   1.000
_cell.length_b   1.000
_cell.length_c   1.000
_cell.angle_alpha   90.00
_cell.angle_beta   90.00
_cell.angle_gamma   90.00
#
_symmetry.space_group_name_H-M   'P 1'
#
loop_
_entity.id
_entity.type
_entity.pdbx_description
1 polymer ?
#
loop_
_entity_poly.entity_id
_entity_poly.type
_entity_poly.pdbx_seq_one_letter_code
_entity_poly.pdbx_strand_id
1 'polypeptide(L)'
;MILAARILAAIVGLLHVWIFIMESILWMRPAIYRRFGVSDSKSAEAMKAVFLNQGFYNLFLAIGALYGAAFYDIHVCYAPAIMAFACLSVFGAGTVLFVSKPSMARAAIIQGLPPLVALILIALSMSGQ
;
A
#
# COMPACT_ATOMS: atom_id res chain seq x y z
N MET A 1 -6.36 -2.51 20.96
CA MET A 1 -6.11 -1.55 19.86
C MET A 1 -4.99 -2.03 18.95
N ILE A 2 -3.82 -2.41 19.50
CA ILE A 2 -2.67 -2.79 18.68
C ILE A 2 -2.87 -4.04 17.80
N LEU A 3 -3.58 -5.08 18.28
CA LEU A 3 -3.88 -6.27 17.46
C LEU A 3 -4.67 -5.90 16.20
N ALA A 4 -5.68 -5.04 16.33
CA ALA A 4 -6.46 -4.56 15.19
C ALA A 4 -5.59 -3.74 14.21
N ALA A 5 -4.67 -2.91 14.73
CA ALA A 5 -3.72 -2.19 13.88
C ALA A 5 -2.81 -3.14 13.07
N ARG A 6 -2.30 -4.21 13.71
CA ARG A 6 -1.48 -5.24 13.05
C ARG A 6 -2.25 -5.97 11.95
N ILE A 7 -3.51 -6.34 12.21
CA ILE A 7 -4.37 -6.99 11.21
C ILE A 7 -4.60 -6.05 10.02
N LEU A 8 -4.91 -4.77 10.26
CA LEU A 8 -5.09 -3.79 9.18
C LEU A 8 -3.81 -3.57 8.39
N ALA A 9 -2.66 -3.44 9.05
CA ALA A 9 -1.36 -3.31 8.38
C ALA A 9 -1.04 -4.55 7.52
N ALA A 10 -1.37 -5.76 8.00
CA ALA A 10 -1.21 -6.98 7.22
C ALA A 10 -2.12 -7.00 5.98
N ILE A 11 -3.38 -6.58 6.11
CA ILE A 11 -4.31 -6.42 4.97
C ILE A 11 -3.75 -5.42 3.95
N VAL A 12 -3.18 -4.30 4.41
CA VAL A 12 -2.53 -3.31 3.54
C VAL A 12 -1.34 -3.92 2.80
N GLY A 13 -0.50 -4.67 3.52
CA GLY A 13 0.64 -5.37 2.92
C GLY A 13 0.19 -6.34 1.84
N LEU A 14 -0.81 -7.19 2.12
CA LEU A 14 -1.36 -8.13 1.13
C LEU A 14 -1.97 -7.42 -0.08
N LEU A 15 -2.68 -6.30 0.13
CA LEU A 15 -3.20 -5.47 -0.95
C LEU A 15 -2.05 -4.93 -1.83
N HIS A 16 -0.92 -4.53 -1.24
CA HIS A 16 0.22 -3.99 -1.99
C HIS A 16 1.02 -5.07 -2.70
N VAL A 17 1.07 -6.30 -2.18
CA VAL A 17 1.56 -7.46 -2.95
C VAL A 17 0.69 -7.67 -4.19
N TRP A 18 -0.64 -7.55 -4.06
CA TRP A 18 -1.54 -7.66 -5.21
C TRP A 18 -1.35 -6.50 -6.22
N ILE A 19 -1.14 -5.27 -5.74
CA ILE A 19 -0.81 -4.12 -6.59
C ILE A 19 0.52 -4.35 -7.33
N PHE A 20 1.57 -4.81 -6.63
CA PHE A 20 2.83 -5.20 -7.24
C PHE A 20 2.63 -6.22 -8.38
N ILE A 21 1.86 -7.28 -8.15
CA ILE A 21 1.59 -8.29 -9.18
C ILE A 21 0.93 -7.63 -10.40
N MET A 22 -0.05 -6.74 -10.20
CA MET A 22 -0.70 -6.02 -11.29
C MET A 22 0.27 -5.10 -12.05
N GLU A 23 1.08 -4.31 -11.36
CA GLU A 23 1.95 -3.28 -11.95
C GLU A 23 3.24 -3.85 -12.56
N SER A 24 3.82 -4.89 -11.97
CA SER A 24 5.11 -5.43 -12.41
C SER A 24 4.98 -6.66 -13.30
N ILE A 25 4.03 -7.54 -13.01
CA ILE A 25 3.93 -8.86 -13.67
C ILE A 25 2.81 -8.86 -14.72
N LEU A 26 1.63 -8.36 -14.35
CA LEU A 26 0.42 -8.46 -15.17
C LEU A 26 0.13 -7.20 -15.99
N TRP A 27 1.00 -6.19 -15.94
CA TRP A 27 0.74 -4.85 -16.50
C TRP A 27 0.23 -4.88 -17.93
N MET A 28 0.87 -5.67 -18.80
CA MET A 28 0.53 -5.75 -20.22
C MET A 28 -0.79 -6.46 -20.51
N ARG A 29 -1.48 -7.00 -19.50
CA ARG A 29 -2.83 -7.56 -19.68
C ARG A 29 -3.84 -6.42 -19.88
N PRO A 30 -4.69 -6.45 -20.92
CA PRO A 30 -5.67 -5.39 -21.18
C PRO A 30 -6.61 -5.07 -20.02
N ALA A 31 -7.01 -6.07 -19.24
CA ALA A 31 -7.83 -5.85 -18.04
C ALA A 31 -7.10 -5.07 -16.94
N ILE A 32 -5.77 -5.14 -16.89
CA ILE A 32 -4.94 -4.52 -15.85
C ILE A 32 -4.65 -3.07 -16.19
N TYR A 33 -3.99 -2.76 -17.32
CA TYR A 33 -3.66 -1.35 -17.62
C TYR A 33 -4.92 -0.47 -17.75
N ARG A 34 -6.07 -1.03 -18.19
CA ARG A 34 -7.36 -0.32 -18.18
C ARG A 34 -7.84 0.05 -16.78
N ARG A 35 -7.56 -0.78 -15.77
CA ARG A 35 -7.86 -0.48 -14.37
C ARG A 35 -7.07 0.73 -13.86
N PHE A 36 -5.91 1.01 -14.44
CA PHE A 36 -5.08 2.19 -14.15
C PHE A 36 -5.43 3.40 -15.04
N GLY A 37 -6.47 3.29 -15.88
CA GLY A 37 -6.96 4.35 -16.75
C GLY A 37 -6.16 4.50 -18.04
N VAL A 38 -5.46 3.47 -18.49
CA VAL A 38 -4.77 3.43 -19.79
C VAL A 38 -5.68 2.78 -20.82
N SER A 39 -5.95 3.47 -21.93
CA SER A 39 -6.94 3.04 -22.93
C SER A 39 -6.42 2.01 -23.94
N ASP A 40 -5.13 2.07 -24.26
CA ASP A 40 -4.54 1.33 -25.38
C ASP A 40 -3.19 0.69 -25.02
N SER A 41 -2.82 -0.32 -25.79
CA SER A 41 -1.59 -1.10 -25.56
C SER A 41 -0.31 -0.33 -25.84
N LYS A 42 -0.32 0.65 -26.74
CA LYS A 42 0.87 1.45 -27.08
C LYS A 42 1.25 2.34 -25.90
N SER A 43 0.26 3.02 -25.31
CA SER A 43 0.43 3.78 -24.07
C SER A 43 0.87 2.88 -22.91
N ALA A 44 0.29 1.68 -22.79
CA ALA A 44 0.70 0.72 -21.76
C ALA A 44 2.16 0.27 -21.92
N GLU A 45 2.62 -0.04 -23.14
CA GLU A 45 4.02 -0.41 -23.39
C GLU A 45 4.97 0.75 -23.05
N ALA A 46 4.61 2.00 -23.40
CA ALA A 46 5.41 3.18 -23.07
C ALA A 46 5.57 3.40 -21.55
N MET A 47 4.62 2.95 -20.74
CA MET A 47 4.64 3.07 -19.28
C MET A 47 5.17 1.82 -18.57
N LYS A 48 5.50 0.75 -19.29
CA LYS A 48 5.84 -0.56 -18.70
C LYS A 48 7.00 -0.51 -17.72
N ALA A 49 8.08 0.21 -18.04
CA ALA A 49 9.23 0.34 -17.14
C ALA A 49 8.89 1.15 -15.88
N VAL A 50 8.03 2.17 -16.00
CA VAL A 50 7.57 2.98 -14.87
C VAL A 50 6.72 2.15 -13.91
N PHE A 51 5.75 1.39 -14.44
CA PHE A 51 4.90 0.51 -13.63
C PHE A 51 5.68 -0.66 -13.03
N LEU A 52 6.68 -1.19 -13.73
CA LEU A 52 7.58 -2.20 -13.17
C LEU A 52 8.23 -1.67 -11.89
N ASN A 53 8.85 -0.49 -11.96
CA ASN A 53 9.52 0.12 -10.80
C ASN A 53 8.53 0.49 -9.69
N GLN A 54 7.38 1.05 -10.05
CA GLN A 54 6.33 1.41 -9.11
C GLN A 54 5.81 0.19 -8.33
N GLY A 55 5.63 -0.94 -9.00
CA GLY A 55 5.23 -2.18 -8.35
C GLY A 55 6.27 -2.65 -7.34
N PHE A 56 7.57 -2.51 -7.62
CA PHE A 56 8.62 -2.87 -6.64
C PHE A 56 8.64 -1.96 -5.42
N TYR A 57 8.41 -0.64 -5.58
CA TYR A 57 8.19 0.24 -4.44
C TYR A 57 7.01 -0.24 -3.57
N ASN A 58 5.89 -0.60 -4.21
CA ASN A 58 4.73 -1.17 -3.52
C ASN A 58 5.07 -2.48 -2.81
N LEU A 59 5.86 -3.36 -3.42
CA LEU A 59 6.32 -4.60 -2.81
C LEU A 59 7.17 -4.35 -1.55
N PHE A 60 8.11 -3.39 -1.59
CA PHE A 60 8.95 -3.10 -0.43
C PHE A 60 8.15 -2.51 0.73
N LEU A 61 7.18 -1.64 0.44
CA LEU A 61 6.23 -1.16 1.46
C LEU A 61 5.38 -2.31 2.03
N ALA A 62 4.94 -3.24 1.16
CA ALA A 62 4.21 -4.42 1.59
C ALA A 62 5.05 -5.29 2.55
N ILE A 63 6.32 -5.53 2.22
CA ILE A 63 7.25 -6.28 3.08
C ILE A 63 7.39 -5.59 4.43
N GLY A 64 7.58 -4.27 4.47
CA GLY A 64 7.66 -3.51 5.72
C GLY A 64 6.40 -3.64 6.58
N ALA A 65 5.22 -3.48 5.97
CA ALA A 65 3.94 -3.60 6.66
C ALA A 65 3.71 -5.02 7.22
N LEU A 66 3.95 -6.06 6.42
CA LEU A 66 3.80 -7.47 6.82
C LEU A 66 4.80 -7.85 7.90
N TYR A 67 6.07 -7.46 7.74
CA TYR A 67 7.12 -7.73 8.71
C TYR A 67 6.80 -7.09 10.06
N GLY A 68 6.48 -5.80 10.05
CA GLY A 68 6.16 -5.09 11.29
C GLY A 68 4.91 -5.62 12.00
N ALA A 69 3.91 -6.09 11.25
CA ALA A 69 2.71 -6.72 11.81
C ALA A 69 3.00 -8.11 12.42
N ALA A 70 3.79 -8.94 11.73
CA ALA A 70 4.11 -10.30 12.14
C ALA A 70 5.08 -10.35 13.33
N PHE A 71 6.12 -9.51 13.30
CA PHE A 71 7.21 -9.53 14.29
C PHE A 71 7.04 -8.46 15.37
N TYR A 72 5.86 -7.85 15.50
CA TYR A 72 5.58 -6.76 16.44
C TYR A 72 6.08 -7.05 17.86
N ASP A 73 5.79 -8.25 18.39
CA ASP A 73 6.10 -8.64 19.76
C ASP A 73 7.54 -9.17 19.93
N ILE A 74 8.19 -9.58 18.83
CA ILE A 74 9.53 -10.18 18.84
C ILE A 74 10.59 -9.08 18.69
N HIS A 75 10.33 -8.09 17.83
CA HIS A 75 11.26 -7.02 17.48
C HIS A 75 10.71 -5.65 17.89
N VAL A 76 10.32 -5.55 19.17
CA VAL A 76 9.60 -4.39 19.74
C VAL A 76 10.28 -3.04 19.52
N CYS A 77 11.60 -3.00 19.40
CA CYS A 77 12.36 -1.77 19.23
C CYS A 77 12.28 -1.16 17.81
N TYR A 78 11.92 -1.92 16.77
CA TYR A 78 11.86 -1.39 15.40
C TYR A 78 10.68 -1.87 14.55
N ALA A 79 10.08 -3.04 14.82
CA ALA A 79 8.92 -3.53 14.07
C ALA A 79 7.73 -2.54 14.07
N PRO A 80 7.37 -1.89 15.20
CA PRO A 80 6.31 -0.88 15.20
C PRO A 80 6.61 0.31 14.28
N ALA A 81 7.85 0.79 14.27
CA ALA A 81 8.28 1.92 13.46
C ALA A 81 8.26 1.58 11.95
N ILE A 82 8.73 0.38 11.57
CA ILE A 82 8.66 -0.10 10.19
C ILE A 82 7.21 -0.23 9.72
N MET A 83 6.34 -0.83 10.55
CA MET A 83 4.91 -0.97 10.27
C MET A 83 4.24 0.40 10.06
N ALA A 84 4.50 1.34 10.98
CA ALA A 84 3.94 2.69 10.92
C ALA A 84 4.43 3.45 9.70
N PHE A 85 5.74 3.40 9.40
CA PHE A 85 6.30 4.05 8.22
C PHE A 85 5.71 3.50 6.90
N ALA A 86 5.56 2.19 6.80
CA ALA A 86 4.94 1.56 5.64
C ALA A 86 3.48 2.01 5.47
N CYS A 87 2.69 1.97 6.55
CA CYS A 87 1.30 2.44 6.52
C CYS A 87 1.19 3.93 6.18
N LEU A 88 2.06 4.77 6.77
CA LEU A 88 2.10 6.20 6.50
C LEU A 88 2.42 6.50 5.04
N SER A 89 3.39 5.79 4.47
CA SER A 89 3.78 5.95 3.06
C SER A 89 2.63 5.57 2.13
N VAL A 90 1.95 4.45 2.40
CA VAL A 90 0.77 4.02 1.63
C VAL A 90 -0.38 5.02 1.76
N PHE A 91 -0.69 5.47 2.98
CA PHE A 91 -1.72 6.48 3.20
C PHE A 91 -1.40 7.79 2.47
N GLY A 92 -0.15 8.24 2.54
CA GLY A 92 0.34 9.41 1.81
C GLY A 92 0.17 9.26 0.30
N ALA A 93 0.59 8.12 -0.27
CA ALA A 93 0.41 7.83 -1.69
C ALA A 93 -1.07 7.78 -2.10
N GLY A 94 -1.92 7.16 -1.27
CA GLY A 94 -3.37 7.15 -1.46
C GLY A 94 -3.97 8.56 -1.44
N THR A 95 -3.50 9.42 -0.54
CA THR A 95 -3.93 10.84 -0.45
C THR A 95 -3.52 11.61 -1.70
N VAL A 96 -2.28 11.46 -2.15
CA VAL A 96 -1.79 12.08 -3.39
C VAL A 96 -2.62 11.61 -4.59
N LEU A 97 -2.93 10.30 -4.69
CA LEU A 97 -3.78 9.78 -5.76
C LEU A 97 -5.20 10.35 -5.71
N PHE A 98 -5.80 10.44 -4.52
CA PHE A 98 -7.14 10.98 -4.33
C PHE A 98 -7.24 12.43 -4.83
N VAL A 99 -6.24 13.25 -4.53
CA VAL A 99 -6.18 14.66 -4.93
C VAL A 99 -5.83 14.82 -6.41
N SER A 100 -4.82 14.09 -6.89
CA SER A 100 -4.29 14.28 -8.25
C SER A 100 -5.13 13.63 -9.36
N LYS A 101 -5.89 12.56 -9.05
CA LYS A 101 -6.67 11.83 -10.05
C LYS A 101 -8.04 11.41 -9.48
N PRO A 102 -9.01 12.34 -9.42
CA PRO A 102 -10.34 12.08 -8.84
C PRO A 102 -11.10 10.92 -9.46
N SER A 103 -10.86 10.61 -10.75
CA SER A 103 -11.42 9.42 -11.41
C SER A 103 -10.98 8.09 -10.77
N MET A 104 -9.91 8.10 -9.98
CA MET A 104 -9.38 6.98 -9.22
C MET A 104 -9.69 7.07 -7.71
N ALA A 105 -10.59 7.96 -7.28
CA ALA A 105 -10.91 8.18 -5.86
C ALA A 105 -11.27 6.88 -5.12
N ARG A 106 -12.02 5.98 -5.76
CA ARG A 106 -12.35 4.67 -5.18
C ARG A 106 -11.09 3.84 -4.89
N ALA A 107 -10.15 3.78 -5.83
CA ALA A 107 -8.90 3.05 -5.64
C ALA A 107 -8.04 3.70 -4.55
N ALA A 108 -7.98 5.04 -4.53
CA ALA A 108 -7.30 5.80 -3.49
C ALA A 108 -7.85 5.52 -2.08
N ILE A 109 -9.18 5.48 -1.93
CA ILE A 109 -9.83 5.16 -0.65
C ILE A 109 -9.55 3.71 -0.22
N ILE A 110 -9.67 2.74 -1.14
CA ILE A 110 -9.45 1.33 -0.84
C ILE A 110 -8.02 1.08 -0.31
N GLN A 111 -7.01 1.73 -0.88
CA GLN A 111 -5.64 1.56 -0.43
C GLN A 111 -5.26 2.48 0.75
N GLY A 112 -5.86 3.67 0.86
CA GLY A 112 -5.47 4.70 1.83
C GLY A 112 -6.23 4.65 3.15
N LEU A 113 -7.48 4.20 3.17
CA LEU A 113 -8.28 4.17 4.40
C LEU A 113 -7.80 3.13 5.42
N PRO A 114 -7.55 1.84 5.06
CA PRO A 114 -7.07 0.86 6.03
C PRO A 114 -5.76 1.26 6.76
N PRO A 115 -4.71 1.77 6.09
CA PRO A 115 -3.49 2.17 6.78
C PRO A 115 -3.70 3.43 7.64
N LEU A 116 -4.58 4.35 7.27
CA LEU A 116 -4.94 5.48 8.14
C LEU A 116 -5.55 4.99 9.47
N VAL A 117 -6.50 4.05 9.40
CA VAL A 117 -7.10 3.47 10.59
C VAL A 117 -6.05 2.71 11.42
N ALA A 118 -5.14 1.97 10.76
CA ALA A 118 -4.03 1.32 11.46
C ALA A 118 -3.14 2.32 12.21
N LEU A 119 -2.77 3.43 11.59
CA LEU A 119 -1.95 4.49 12.20
C LEU A 119 -2.63 5.13 13.42
N ILE A 120 -3.94 5.41 13.33
CA ILE A 120 -4.71 5.94 14.46
C ILE A 120 -4.70 4.95 15.62
N LEU A 121 -4.91 3.66 15.36
CA LEU A 121 -4.89 2.62 16.39
C LEU A 121 -3.49 2.43 17.01
N ILE A 122 -2.42 2.59 16.24
CA ILE A 122 -1.04 2.59 16.77
C ILE A 122 -0.87 3.79 17.70
N ALA A 123 -1.23 5.00 17.27
CA ALA A 123 -1.09 6.22 18.06
C ALA A 123 -1.85 6.12 19.40
N LEU A 124 -3.12 5.67 19.37
CA LEU A 124 -3.93 5.46 20.57
C LEU A 124 -3.36 4.38 21.50
N SER A 125 -2.70 3.36 20.94
CA SER A 125 -2.05 2.32 21.74
C SER A 125 -0.77 2.78 22.41
N MET A 126 -0.11 3.81 21.89
CA MET A 126 1.11 4.39 22.47
C MET A 126 0.79 5.51 23.47
N SER A 127 -0.31 6.24 23.30
CA SER A 127 -0.73 7.30 24.22
C SER A 127 -1.42 6.82 25.50
N GLY A 128 -1.74 5.52 25.56
CA GLY A 128 -2.36 4.88 26.73
C GLY A 128 -1.37 4.15 27.66
N GLN A 129 -0.06 4.29 27.40
CA GLN A 129 1.02 3.91 28.31
C GLN A 129 1.50 5.15 29.05
#